data_AF-F9F172-F1
#
_entry.id   AF-F9F172-F1
#
_cell.length_a   1.000
_cell.length_b   1.000
_cell.length_c   1.000
_cell.angle_alpha   90.00
_cell.angle_beta   90.00
_cell.angle_gamma   90.00
#
_symmetry.space_group_name_H-M   'P 1'
#
loop_
_entity.id
_entity.type
_entity.pdbx_description
1 polymer ?
#
loop_
_entity_poly.entity_id
_entity_poly.type
_entity_poly.pdbx_seq_one_letter_code
_entity_poly.pdbx_strand_id
1 'polypeptide(L)'
;MALQRSTQPDLLPENKEVRHSIAPLSETQRAGCKTWLQEMNFLRPGEEEDEEVWAKIKRNWIGYLSATSPTPEVALAPNRKVVQFTGGDEDDDGVENARGQKRRFADDRQRRMIIQSAFWNDLEVWTKEMGGDGDQGAFESLAAVYDLGKRRRYQSIWTSLVGFIIHSHSEGTLGEMGLRLTESQIDDILDIEQEIWQIDMRAIARRREKGGFEDVWVPIRQLLMNALSKAKSTPRNNPLVWWIAVLTRSAISGDNDRDFISRGRFHKNPMPMDVDLGERLEAIVHYSKVLVLDGAFSTWSEKSERSEWVMEVQSRLNMVSIEWINDEGGSRPAGPAGDGGPVYSTAAWQSVVAHIAEQTERHLGGKQKTAIYRLRMLANAMMQ
;
A
#
# COMPACT_ATOMS: atom_id res chain seq x y z
N MET A 1 -5.59 20.45 -22.21
CA MET A 1 -4.18 20.91 -22.14
C MET A 1 -3.45 20.41 -20.89
N ALA A 2 -3.94 20.66 -19.67
CA ALA A 2 -3.32 20.20 -18.41
C ALA A 2 -3.02 18.67 -18.40
N LEU A 3 -4.07 17.85 -18.51
CA LEU A 3 -3.94 16.39 -18.59
C LEU A 3 -2.99 15.91 -19.70
N GLN A 4 -3.00 16.55 -20.88
CA GLN A 4 -2.09 16.18 -21.98
C GLN A 4 -0.62 16.46 -21.65
N ARG A 5 -0.32 17.53 -20.91
CA ARG A 5 1.04 17.85 -20.46
C ARG A 5 1.52 16.85 -19.42
N SER A 6 0.67 16.54 -18.44
CA SER A 6 0.99 15.62 -17.34
C SER A 6 1.14 14.14 -17.78
N THR A 7 0.78 13.83 -19.02
CA THR A 7 0.80 12.47 -19.60
C THR A 7 1.67 12.37 -20.86
N GLN A 8 2.57 13.33 -21.10
CA GLN A 8 3.43 13.30 -22.29
C GLN A 8 4.38 12.09 -22.29
N PRO A 9 4.58 11.43 -23.44
CA PRO A 9 5.45 10.24 -23.54
C PRO A 9 6.89 10.50 -23.12
N ASP A 10 7.35 11.74 -23.24
CA ASP A 10 8.75 12.18 -23.05
C ASP A 10 9.05 12.58 -21.59
N LEU A 11 8.04 12.59 -20.71
CA LEU A 11 8.24 12.79 -19.28
C LEU A 11 8.74 11.50 -18.65
N LEU A 12 10.05 11.45 -18.40
CA LEU A 12 10.70 10.31 -17.74
C LEU A 12 10.04 10.04 -16.38
N PRO A 13 9.60 8.78 -16.11
CA PRO A 13 9.38 8.36 -14.73
C PRO A 13 10.70 8.43 -13.95
N GLU A 14 10.65 8.55 -12.62
CA GLU A 14 11.85 8.65 -11.78
C GLU A 14 12.83 7.49 -11.98
N ASN A 15 12.34 6.33 -12.43
CA ASN A 15 13.16 5.15 -12.73
C ASN A 15 13.41 5.02 -14.24
N LYS A 16 14.64 5.34 -14.67
CA LYS A 16 15.09 5.25 -16.07
C LYS A 16 15.27 3.81 -16.60
N GLU A 17 15.15 2.80 -15.73
CA GLU A 17 15.45 1.39 -16.04
C GLU A 17 14.26 0.58 -16.58
N VAL A 18 13.12 1.23 -16.85
CA VAL A 18 11.83 0.56 -16.93
C VAL A 18 11.46 0.15 -18.37
N ARG A 19 11.05 -1.11 -18.59
CA ARG A 19 10.36 -1.52 -19.83
C ARG A 19 9.00 -0.84 -19.88
N HIS A 20 8.79 0.08 -20.82
CA HIS A 20 7.57 0.90 -20.91
C HIS A 20 6.38 0.20 -21.58
N SER A 21 6.48 -1.10 -21.87
CA SER A 21 5.43 -1.88 -22.52
C SER A 21 5.10 -3.11 -21.70
N ILE A 22 4.08 -3.00 -20.84
CA ILE A 22 3.39 -4.17 -20.30
C ILE A 22 2.55 -4.75 -21.44
N ALA A 23 2.62 -6.07 -21.65
CA ALA A 23 1.77 -6.73 -22.62
C ALA A 23 0.30 -6.57 -22.21
N PRO A 24 -0.61 -6.19 -23.13
CA PRO A 24 -2.03 -6.20 -22.85
C PRO A 24 -2.50 -7.59 -22.38
N LEU A 25 -3.54 -7.62 -21.53
CA LEU A 25 -4.18 -8.89 -21.17
C LEU A 25 -4.62 -9.64 -22.42
N SER A 26 -4.37 -10.95 -22.44
CA SER A 26 -4.92 -11.86 -23.44
C SER A 26 -6.46 -11.81 -23.43
N GLU A 27 -7.09 -12.25 -24.52
CA GLU A 27 -8.55 -12.25 -24.62
C GLU A 27 -9.20 -13.10 -23.53
N THR A 28 -8.60 -14.25 -23.19
CA THR A 28 -9.08 -15.14 -22.13
C THR A 28 -8.96 -14.49 -20.75
N GLN A 29 -7.81 -13.92 -20.42
CA GLN A 29 -7.62 -13.17 -19.17
C GLN A 29 -8.60 -11.99 -19.06
N ARG A 30 -8.83 -11.28 -20.16
CA ARG A 30 -9.79 -10.17 -20.22
C ARG A 30 -11.21 -10.66 -19.99
N ALA A 31 -11.59 -11.80 -20.56
CA ALA A 31 -12.90 -12.42 -20.33
C ALA A 31 -13.05 -12.82 -18.84
N GLY A 32 -12.05 -13.48 -18.26
CA GLY A 32 -12.05 -13.84 -16.84
C GLY A 32 -12.20 -12.63 -15.91
N CYS A 33 -11.48 -11.54 -16.19
CA CYS A 33 -11.60 -10.29 -15.46
C CYS A 33 -13.01 -9.67 -15.56
N LYS A 34 -13.62 -9.69 -16.76
CA LYS A 34 -15.00 -9.20 -16.97
C LYS A 34 -16.01 -10.02 -16.18
N THR A 35 -15.91 -11.36 -16.23
CA THR A 35 -16.77 -12.27 -15.47
C THR A 35 -16.63 -12.01 -13.97
N TRP A 36 -15.40 -11.83 -13.48
CA TRP A 36 -15.17 -11.53 -12.07
C TRP A 36 -15.81 -10.19 -11.64
N LEU A 37 -15.70 -9.13 -12.45
CA LEU A 37 -16.37 -7.85 -12.17
C LEU A 37 -17.91 -7.97 -12.19
N GLN A 38 -18.46 -8.80 -13.07
CA GLN A 38 -19.89 -9.13 -13.08
C GLN A 38 -20.31 -9.84 -11.79
N GLU A 39 -19.56 -10.84 -11.34
CA GLU A 39 -19.82 -11.53 -10.07
C GLU A 39 -19.71 -10.61 -8.85
N MET A 40 -18.80 -9.62 -8.90
CA MET A 40 -18.66 -8.63 -7.83
C MET A 40 -19.74 -7.55 -7.85
N ASN A 41 -20.51 -7.45 -8.94
CA ASN A 41 -21.54 -6.43 -9.17
C ASN A 41 -21.01 -4.99 -8.95
N PHE A 42 -19.84 -4.71 -9.54
CA PHE A 42 -19.16 -3.41 -9.41
C PHE A 42 -18.19 -3.19 -10.58
N LEU A 43 -18.21 -1.97 -11.15
CA LEU A 43 -17.35 -1.58 -12.28
C LEU A 43 -17.48 -2.49 -13.50
N ARG A 44 -18.71 -2.93 -13.81
CA ARG A 44 -18.99 -3.75 -14.99
C ARG A 44 -18.84 -2.90 -16.26
N PRO A 45 -18.02 -3.34 -17.24
CA PRO A 45 -17.87 -2.61 -18.49
C PRO A 45 -19.19 -2.50 -19.26
N GLY A 46 -19.54 -1.30 -19.72
CA GLY A 46 -20.74 -1.04 -20.52
C GLY A 46 -22.03 -0.82 -19.73
N GLU A 47 -22.00 -0.94 -18.40
CA GLU A 47 -23.13 -0.60 -17.53
C GLU A 47 -23.07 0.88 -17.16
N GLU A 48 -24.11 1.66 -17.49
CA GLU A 48 -24.12 3.13 -17.37
C GLU A 48 -23.71 3.63 -15.97
N GLU A 49 -24.33 3.09 -14.91
CA GLU A 49 -24.00 3.45 -13.53
C GLU A 49 -22.54 3.14 -13.16
N ASP A 50 -22.00 2.02 -13.64
CA ASP A 50 -20.63 1.61 -13.35
C ASP A 50 -19.61 2.42 -14.18
N GLU A 51 -19.97 2.89 -15.38
CA GLU A 51 -19.16 3.83 -16.16
C GLU A 51 -19.08 5.21 -15.51
N GLU A 52 -20.18 5.69 -14.90
CA GLU A 52 -20.14 6.93 -14.12
C GLU A 52 -19.22 6.82 -12.90
N VAL A 53 -19.32 5.72 -12.15
CA VAL A 53 -18.44 5.45 -11.01
C VAL A 53 -16.98 5.32 -11.48
N TRP A 54 -16.74 4.64 -12.61
CA TRP A 54 -15.41 4.53 -13.21
C TRP A 54 -14.83 5.89 -13.60
N ALA A 55 -15.63 6.77 -14.20
CA ALA A 55 -15.20 8.13 -14.55
C ALA A 55 -14.83 8.95 -13.30
N LYS A 56 -15.59 8.83 -12.20
CA LYS A 56 -15.29 9.47 -10.92
C LYS A 56 -13.99 8.95 -10.32
N ILE A 57 -13.76 7.64 -10.35
CA ILE A 57 -12.49 7.02 -9.91
C ILE A 57 -11.32 7.56 -10.73
N LYS A 58 -11.41 7.56 -12.06
CA LYS A 58 -10.35 8.10 -12.93
C LYS A 58 -10.05 9.58 -12.62
N ARG A 59 -11.09 10.40 -12.47
CA ARG A 59 -10.96 11.83 -12.14
C ARG A 59 -10.26 12.05 -10.80
N ASN A 60 -10.69 11.34 -9.76
CA ASN A 60 -10.14 11.52 -8.41
C ASN A 60 -8.73 10.96 -8.31
N TRP A 61 -8.43 9.87 -9.03
CA TRP A 61 -7.06 9.38 -9.15
C TRP A 61 -6.14 10.42 -9.79
N ILE A 62 -6.56 11.03 -10.91
CA ILE A 62 -5.81 12.13 -11.55
C ILE A 62 -5.63 13.31 -10.59
N GLY A 63 -6.66 13.65 -9.81
CA GLY A 63 -6.60 14.67 -8.76
C GLY A 63 -5.54 14.36 -7.71
N TYR A 64 -5.54 13.14 -7.16
CA TYR A 64 -4.53 12.66 -6.22
C TYR A 64 -3.12 12.71 -6.80
N LEU A 65 -2.94 12.24 -8.03
CA LEU A 65 -1.64 12.25 -8.70
C LEU A 65 -1.14 13.69 -8.92
N SER A 66 -2.00 14.59 -9.36
CA SER A 66 -1.66 16.00 -9.56
C SER A 66 -1.31 16.68 -8.24
N ALA A 67 -2.17 16.54 -7.22
CA ALA A 67 -2.02 17.18 -5.91
C ALA A 67 -0.71 16.79 -5.21
N THR A 68 -0.30 15.53 -5.38
CA THR A 68 0.92 15.00 -4.76
C THR A 68 2.17 15.12 -5.65
N SER A 69 2.05 15.61 -6.89
CA SER A 69 3.17 15.78 -7.83
C SER A 69 3.98 17.06 -7.55
N PRO A 70 5.30 17.12 -7.79
CA PRO A 70 6.16 18.30 -7.53
C PRO A 70 5.76 19.55 -8.29
N THR A 71 5.05 19.37 -9.40
CA THR A 71 4.51 20.41 -10.26
C THR A 71 3.00 20.22 -10.37
N PRO A 72 2.23 20.51 -9.30
CA PRO A 72 0.81 20.24 -9.27
C PRO A 72 0.05 21.14 -10.25
N GLU A 73 -0.96 20.60 -10.91
CA GLU A 73 -1.87 21.35 -11.78
C GLU A 73 -3.22 21.53 -11.07
N VAL A 74 -3.54 22.77 -10.67
CA VAL A 74 -4.78 23.15 -9.95
C VAL A 74 -6.03 22.70 -10.71
N ALA A 75 -6.03 22.81 -12.03
CA ALA A 75 -7.15 22.39 -12.88
C ALA A 75 -7.44 20.88 -12.82
N LEU A 76 -6.45 20.07 -12.44
CA LEU A 76 -6.59 18.62 -12.26
C LEU A 76 -6.88 18.25 -10.79
N ALA A 77 -6.50 19.10 -9.84
CA ALA A 77 -6.67 18.92 -8.40
C ALA A 77 -7.36 20.13 -7.73
N PRO A 78 -8.63 20.40 -8.07
CA PRO A 78 -9.40 21.46 -7.41
C PRO A 78 -9.52 21.18 -5.91
N ASN A 79 -9.58 22.22 -5.07
CA ASN A 79 -9.74 22.03 -3.64
C ASN A 79 -11.14 21.52 -3.32
N ARG A 80 -11.24 20.25 -2.90
CA ARG A 80 -12.48 19.61 -2.44
C ARG A 80 -12.40 19.19 -0.97
N LYS A 81 -11.40 19.65 -0.23
CA LYS A 81 -11.17 19.23 1.16
C LYS A 81 -12.39 19.58 2.02
N VAL A 82 -12.86 18.60 2.80
CA VAL A 82 -14.04 18.74 3.67
C VAL A 82 -13.78 19.75 4.79
N VAL A 83 -12.53 19.85 5.26
CA VAL A 83 -12.08 20.86 6.21
C VAL A 83 -11.16 21.85 5.48
N GLN A 84 -11.59 23.11 5.40
CA GLN A 84 -10.81 24.21 4.85
C GLN A 84 -10.31 25.08 5.99
N PHE A 85 -9.01 25.03 6.30
CA PHE A 85 -8.41 26.01 7.20
C PHE A 85 -8.16 27.29 6.41
N THR A 86 -9.11 28.22 6.44
CA THR A 86 -8.91 29.58 5.96
C THR A 86 -7.83 30.23 6.82
N GLY A 87 -6.68 30.48 6.21
CA GLY A 87 -5.62 31.23 6.87
C GLY A 87 -6.01 32.69 6.96
N GLY A 88 -6.71 33.07 8.03
CA GLY A 88 -6.61 34.37 8.69
C GLY A 88 -6.95 35.66 7.94
N ASP A 89 -7.43 35.63 6.69
CA ASP A 89 -7.95 36.83 6.02
C ASP A 89 -9.47 36.66 5.86
N GLU A 90 -10.23 37.44 6.63
CA GLU A 90 -11.71 37.40 6.72
C GLU A 90 -12.43 37.91 5.45
N ASP A 91 -11.68 38.15 4.35
CA ASP A 91 -12.16 38.77 3.10
C ASP A 91 -11.98 37.89 1.85
N ASP A 92 -11.78 36.57 1.97
CA ASP A 92 -11.65 35.68 0.80
C ASP A 92 -13.00 35.03 0.45
N ASP A 93 -13.52 35.27 -0.77
CA ASP A 93 -14.82 34.84 -1.34
C ASP A 93 -14.99 33.29 -1.47
N GLY A 94 -14.41 32.50 -0.57
CA GLY A 94 -14.37 31.04 -0.65
C GLY A 94 -13.45 30.51 -1.76
N VAL A 95 -12.69 31.38 -2.44
CA VAL A 95 -11.74 31.01 -3.49
C VAL A 95 -10.34 30.87 -2.88
N GLU A 96 -9.77 29.66 -2.93
CA GLU A 96 -8.43 29.39 -2.41
C GLU A 96 -7.37 30.27 -3.11
N ASN A 97 -6.79 31.23 -2.39
CA ASN A 97 -5.71 32.07 -2.92
C ASN A 97 -4.42 31.27 -3.22
N ALA A 98 -3.51 31.86 -4.00
CA ALA A 98 -2.28 31.18 -4.46
C ALA A 98 -1.38 30.67 -3.32
N ARG A 99 -1.39 31.34 -2.16
CA ARG A 99 -0.63 30.92 -0.97
C ARG A 99 -1.27 29.69 -0.32
N GLY A 100 -2.60 29.68 -0.20
CA GLY A 100 -3.39 28.53 0.22
C GLY A 100 -3.14 27.31 -0.67
N GLN A 101 -3.22 27.49 -2.00
CA GLN A 101 -2.94 26.44 -2.99
C GLN A 101 -1.55 25.83 -2.80
N LYS A 102 -0.52 26.68 -2.66
CA LYS A 102 0.86 26.23 -2.48
C LYS A 102 1.02 25.43 -1.18
N ARG A 103 0.35 25.84 -0.10
CA ARG A 103 0.37 25.14 1.18
C ARG A 103 -0.34 23.79 1.07
N ARG A 104 -1.55 23.75 0.51
CA ARG A 104 -2.32 22.51 0.31
C ARG A 104 -1.52 21.46 -0.46
N PHE A 105 -0.91 21.81 -1.59
CA PHE A 105 -0.12 20.85 -2.35
C PHE A 105 1.19 20.44 -1.67
N ALA A 106 1.78 21.31 -0.84
CA ALA A 106 2.91 20.93 -0.01
C ALA A 106 2.48 19.89 1.04
N ASP A 107 1.33 20.12 1.69
CA ASP A 107 0.75 19.23 2.69
C ASP A 107 0.35 17.88 2.07
N ASP A 108 -0.36 17.86 0.93
CA ASP A 108 -0.74 16.63 0.20
C ASP A 108 0.50 15.79 -0.19
N ARG A 109 1.56 16.45 -0.67
CA ARG A 109 2.84 15.79 -0.98
C ARG A 109 3.50 15.21 0.27
N GLN A 110 3.53 15.99 1.35
CA GLN A 110 4.13 15.56 2.61
C GLN A 110 3.39 14.35 3.18
N ARG A 111 2.05 14.37 3.19
CA ARG A 111 1.22 13.22 3.59
C ARG A 111 1.55 11.97 2.80
N ARG A 112 1.63 12.07 1.46
CA ARG A 112 2.03 10.93 0.61
C ARG A 112 3.42 10.41 0.96
N MET A 113 4.39 11.30 1.15
CA MET A 113 5.77 10.92 1.50
C MET A 113 5.80 10.18 2.84
N ILE A 114 5.11 10.69 3.85
CA ILE A 114 5.02 10.06 5.18
C ILE A 114 4.45 8.64 5.06
N ILE A 115 3.34 8.45 4.34
CA ILE A 115 2.74 7.13 4.12
C ILE A 115 3.73 6.20 3.40
N GLN A 116 4.39 6.69 2.34
CA GLN A 116 5.39 5.89 1.62
C GLN A 116 6.56 5.49 2.51
N SER A 117 7.07 6.42 3.33
CA SER A 117 8.15 6.17 4.28
C SER A 117 7.76 5.18 5.37
N ALA A 118 6.53 5.22 5.88
CA ALA A 118 6.05 4.24 6.87
C ALA A 118 6.07 2.81 6.31
N PHE A 119 5.63 2.61 5.05
CA PHE A 119 5.73 1.32 4.38
C PHE A 119 7.18 0.88 4.13
N TRP A 120 8.07 1.81 3.77
CA TRP A 120 9.48 1.48 3.51
C TRP A 120 10.25 1.17 4.79
N ASN A 121 9.98 1.88 5.87
CA ASN A 121 10.66 1.62 7.14
C ASN A 121 10.15 0.30 7.74
N ASP A 122 8.86 0.09 7.93
CA ASP A 122 8.41 -1.07 8.73
C ASP A 122 8.31 -2.38 7.94
N LEU A 123 8.18 -2.34 6.61
CA LEU A 123 8.27 -3.57 5.79
C LEU A 123 9.71 -3.96 5.44
N GLU A 124 10.70 -3.09 5.69
CA GLU A 124 12.13 -3.39 5.49
C GLU A 124 12.90 -3.54 6.82
N VAL A 125 12.38 -2.99 7.92
CA VAL A 125 12.94 -3.09 9.27
C VAL A 125 12.33 -4.29 9.99
N TRP A 126 13.00 -5.42 9.88
CA TRP A 126 12.88 -6.47 10.90
C TRP A 126 14.25 -6.73 11.58
N THR A 127 15.19 -5.78 11.54
CA THR A 127 16.49 -5.85 12.25
C THR A 127 17.06 -4.48 12.58
N LYS A 128 16.49 -3.75 13.55
CA LYS A 128 17.18 -2.60 14.16
C LYS A 128 16.90 -2.51 15.66
N GLU A 129 17.51 -3.40 16.43
CA GLU A 129 18.06 -2.99 17.72
C GLU A 129 19.44 -3.63 17.93
N MET A 130 20.44 -2.74 17.95
CA MET A 130 21.80 -2.87 18.48
C MET A 130 22.86 -3.70 17.73
N GLY A 131 23.77 -2.96 17.09
CA GLY A 131 25.17 -3.32 16.85
C GLY A 131 26.00 -2.05 16.77
N GLY A 132 26.80 -1.77 17.80
CA GLY A 132 27.60 -0.56 17.92
C GLY A 132 28.84 -0.56 17.02
N ASP A 133 29.17 0.65 16.59
CA ASP A 133 30.43 1.18 16.06
C ASP A 133 30.98 0.61 14.74
N GLY A 134 31.30 1.51 13.81
CA GLY A 134 31.98 1.19 12.56
C GLY A 134 31.20 1.58 11.31
N ASP A 135 31.57 2.73 10.77
CA ASP A 135 31.36 3.21 9.40
C ASP A 135 31.05 2.11 8.35
N GLN A 136 29.77 1.95 7.98
CA GLN A 136 29.32 1.25 6.77
C GLN A 136 27.90 1.67 6.36
N GLY A 137 27.63 1.60 5.06
CA GLY A 137 26.60 2.32 4.32
C GLY A 137 25.12 1.97 4.59
N ALA A 138 24.29 2.30 3.60
CA ALA A 138 22.84 2.38 3.71
C ALA A 138 22.12 1.07 4.12
N PHE A 139 21.14 1.21 5.02
CA PHE A 139 19.97 0.34 5.24
C PHE A 139 20.12 -1.13 4.82
N GLU A 140 20.61 -1.97 5.73
CA GLU A 140 20.57 -3.43 5.56
C GLU A 140 19.18 -3.94 6.00
N SER A 141 18.32 -4.17 5.01
CA SER A 141 17.03 -4.84 5.18
C SER A 141 17.21 -6.34 5.32
N LEU A 142 16.21 -7.04 5.88
CA LEU A 142 16.14 -8.50 5.99
C LEU A 142 15.95 -9.26 4.66
N ALA A 143 16.13 -8.57 3.55
CA ALA A 143 15.58 -8.98 2.28
C ALA A 143 16.53 -8.54 1.15
N ALA A 144 16.76 -9.42 0.17
CA ALA A 144 17.86 -9.33 -0.76
C ALA A 144 18.03 -7.99 -1.46
N VAL A 145 19.25 -7.44 -1.46
CA VAL A 145 19.60 -6.18 -2.15
C VAL A 145 19.18 -6.21 -3.62
N TYR A 146 19.29 -7.36 -4.29
CA TYR A 146 18.96 -7.52 -5.71
C TYR A 146 17.45 -7.49 -6.04
N ASP A 147 16.57 -7.56 -5.03
CA ASP A 147 15.11 -7.50 -5.23
C ASP A 147 14.49 -6.18 -4.73
N LEU A 148 15.31 -5.22 -4.26
CA LEU A 148 14.84 -3.93 -3.76
C LEU A 148 13.98 -3.17 -4.77
N GLY A 149 14.36 -3.19 -6.05
CA GLY A 149 13.56 -2.58 -7.11
C GLY A 149 12.18 -3.23 -7.26
N LYS A 150 12.09 -4.56 -7.18
CA LYS A 150 10.82 -5.30 -7.24
C LYS A 150 9.96 -5.07 -6.00
N ARG A 151 10.57 -5.00 -4.81
CA ARG A 151 9.85 -4.71 -3.56
C ARG A 151 9.29 -3.33 -3.52
N ARG A 152 10.07 -2.31 -3.89
CA ARG A 152 9.56 -0.93 -3.98
C ARG A 152 8.37 -0.85 -4.94
N ARG A 153 8.43 -1.56 -6.08
CA ARG A 153 7.29 -1.70 -6.99
C ARG A 153 6.10 -2.38 -6.31
N TYR A 154 6.30 -3.48 -5.61
CA TYR A 154 5.19 -4.22 -5.01
C TYR A 154 4.57 -3.49 -3.80
N GLN A 155 5.38 -2.87 -2.94
CA GLN A 155 4.94 -1.98 -1.86
C GLN A 155 4.17 -0.79 -2.42
N SER A 156 4.57 -0.27 -3.58
CA SER A 156 3.89 0.87 -4.18
C SER A 156 2.43 0.61 -4.54
N ILE A 157 2.02 -0.65 -4.69
CA ILE A 157 0.62 -1.06 -4.88
C ILE A 157 -0.20 -0.79 -3.61
N TRP A 158 0.39 -1.04 -2.44
CA TRP A 158 -0.25 -0.82 -1.15
C TRP A 158 -0.18 0.64 -0.70
N THR A 159 0.97 1.30 -0.90
CA THR A 159 1.09 2.73 -0.58
C THR A 159 0.16 3.56 -1.45
N SER A 160 -0.05 3.18 -2.71
CA SER A 160 -1.02 3.81 -3.60
C SER A 160 -2.44 3.61 -3.13
N LEU A 161 -2.80 2.41 -2.67
CA LEU A 161 -4.10 2.13 -2.07
C LEU A 161 -4.36 3.04 -0.87
N VAL A 162 -3.46 3.00 0.12
CA VAL A 162 -3.64 3.72 1.39
C VAL A 162 -3.58 5.23 1.16
N GLY A 163 -2.59 5.72 0.42
CA GLY A 163 -2.47 7.13 0.07
C GLY A 163 -3.67 7.67 -0.69
N PHE A 164 -4.24 6.90 -1.61
CA PHE A 164 -5.43 7.32 -2.35
C PHE A 164 -6.67 7.33 -1.48
N ILE A 165 -6.88 6.31 -0.63
CA ILE A 165 -8.01 6.28 0.29
C ILE A 165 -7.98 7.46 1.26
N ILE A 166 -6.83 7.74 1.87
CA ILE A 166 -6.67 8.86 2.81
C ILE A 166 -6.91 10.20 2.11
N HIS A 167 -6.33 10.38 0.92
CA HIS A 167 -6.56 11.58 0.14
C HIS A 167 -8.05 11.74 -0.23
N SER A 168 -8.69 10.69 -0.72
CA SER A 168 -10.11 10.70 -1.08
C SER A 168 -11.04 10.86 0.12
N HIS A 169 -10.66 10.34 1.30
CA HIS A 169 -11.37 10.60 2.55
C HIS A 169 -11.36 12.11 2.85
N SER A 170 -10.19 12.73 2.83
CA SER A 170 -10.05 14.18 3.09
C SER A 170 -10.80 15.07 2.10
N GLU A 171 -11.04 14.59 0.87
CA GLU A 171 -11.84 15.27 -0.16
C GLU A 171 -13.33 14.87 -0.17
N GLY A 172 -13.76 13.95 0.71
CA GLY A 172 -15.14 13.45 0.73
C GLY A 172 -15.55 12.67 -0.52
N THR A 173 -14.60 12.07 -1.24
CA THR A 173 -14.85 11.45 -2.55
C THR A 173 -15.00 9.93 -2.54
N LEU A 174 -14.83 9.27 -1.39
CA LEU A 174 -14.97 7.80 -1.30
C LEU A 174 -16.34 7.30 -1.75
N GLY A 175 -17.41 7.97 -1.30
CA GLY A 175 -18.80 7.60 -1.61
C GLY A 175 -19.15 7.73 -3.10
N GLU A 176 -18.67 8.78 -3.77
CA GLU A 176 -18.88 8.98 -5.22
C GLU A 176 -18.12 7.95 -6.06
N MET A 177 -17.03 7.39 -5.53
CA MET A 177 -16.27 6.28 -6.12
C MET A 177 -16.82 4.89 -5.74
N GLY A 178 -17.97 4.84 -5.08
CA GLY A 178 -18.66 3.61 -4.73
C GLY A 178 -18.09 2.84 -3.54
N LEU A 179 -17.13 3.41 -2.80
CA LEU A 179 -16.57 2.83 -1.59
C LEU A 179 -17.26 3.42 -0.35
N ARG A 180 -17.91 2.57 0.44
CA ARG A 180 -18.55 2.94 1.72
C ARG A 180 -17.86 2.20 2.85
N LEU A 181 -17.08 2.94 3.61
CA LEU A 181 -16.38 2.43 4.77
C LEU A 181 -17.32 2.39 5.99
N THR A 182 -17.11 1.42 6.88
CA THR A 182 -17.78 1.40 8.19
C THR A 182 -17.15 2.45 9.11
N GLU A 183 -17.85 2.85 10.17
CA GLU A 183 -17.33 3.80 11.17
C GLU A 183 -15.94 3.40 11.68
N SER A 184 -15.76 2.14 12.12
CA SER A 184 -14.43 1.64 12.53
C SER A 184 -13.35 1.74 11.44
N GLN A 185 -13.68 1.67 10.15
CA GLN A 185 -12.69 1.85 9.08
C GLN A 185 -12.40 3.32 8.80
N ILE A 186 -13.34 4.21 9.14
CA ILE A 186 -13.15 5.66 9.10
C ILE A 186 -12.29 6.06 10.30
N ASP A 187 -12.54 5.50 11.48
CA ASP A 187 -11.71 5.70 12.67
C ASP A 187 -10.26 5.29 12.39
N ASP A 188 -10.03 4.10 11.79
CA ASP A 188 -8.70 3.68 11.34
C ASP A 188 -8.04 4.71 10.40
N ILE A 189 -8.79 5.39 9.52
CA ILE A 189 -8.26 6.44 8.63
C ILE A 189 -7.95 7.71 9.40
N LEU A 190 -8.80 8.10 10.34
CA LEU A 190 -8.60 9.28 11.18
C LEU A 190 -7.37 9.12 12.08
N ASP A 191 -7.13 7.92 12.61
CA ASP A 191 -5.92 7.58 13.36
C ASP A 191 -4.67 7.78 12.49
N ILE A 192 -4.69 7.32 11.24
CA ILE A 192 -3.58 7.57 10.30
C ILE A 192 -3.39 9.06 10.05
N GLU A 193 -4.47 9.82 9.81
CA GLU A 193 -4.38 11.27 9.58
C GLU A 193 -3.84 12.02 10.81
N GLN A 194 -4.19 11.57 12.01
CA GLN A 194 -3.70 12.11 13.27
C GLN A 194 -2.20 11.85 13.45
N GLU A 195 -1.73 10.63 13.22
CA GLU A 195 -0.30 10.31 13.33
C GLU A 195 0.54 11.05 12.27
N ILE A 196 0.01 11.20 11.06
CA ILE A 196 0.65 12.03 10.02
C ILE A 196 0.80 13.48 10.48
N TRP A 197 -0.18 14.04 11.19
CA TRP A 197 -0.12 15.41 11.69
C TRP A 197 1.00 15.58 12.74
N GLN A 198 1.21 14.57 13.58
CA GLN A 198 2.17 14.63 14.68
C GLN A 198 3.63 14.62 14.22
N ILE A 199 3.91 14.18 12.98
CA ILE A 199 5.28 14.10 12.47
C ILE A 199 5.89 15.48 12.21
N ASP A 200 6.95 15.78 12.97
CA ASP A 200 7.81 16.94 12.73
C ASP A 200 8.94 16.60 11.73
N MET A 201 8.65 16.79 10.45
CA MET A 201 9.62 16.62 9.36
C MET A 201 10.88 17.50 9.53
N ARG A 202 10.80 18.65 10.21
CA ARG A 202 11.97 19.51 10.45
C ARG A 202 12.86 18.93 11.53
N ALA A 203 12.28 18.34 12.57
CA ALA A 203 13.03 17.64 13.61
C ALA A 203 13.77 16.43 13.02
N ILE A 204 13.08 15.58 12.26
CA ILE A 204 13.68 14.39 11.61
C ILE A 204 14.84 14.82 10.69
N ALA A 205 14.63 15.84 9.85
CA ALA A 205 15.66 16.34 8.94
C ALA A 205 16.87 16.95 9.68
N ARG A 206 16.64 17.68 10.78
CA ARG A 206 17.73 18.28 11.58
C ARG A 206 18.56 17.23 12.31
N ARG A 207 17.91 16.21 12.85
CA ARG A 207 18.56 15.14 13.63
C ARG A 207 19.17 14.06 12.74
N ARG A 208 18.88 14.07 11.43
CA ARG A 208 19.27 13.03 10.48
C ARG A 208 18.84 11.64 10.96
N GLU A 209 17.71 11.57 11.67
CA GLU A 209 17.15 10.33 12.19
C GLU A 209 16.74 9.45 11.01
N LYS A 210 17.17 8.18 11.03
CA LYS A 210 16.72 7.14 10.10
C LYS A 210 15.50 6.46 10.73
N GLY A 211 14.30 6.98 10.50
CA GLY A 211 13.06 6.51 11.13
C GLY A 211 12.15 7.69 11.49
N GLY A 212 11.16 7.46 12.35
CA GLY A 212 10.20 8.47 12.83
C GLY A 212 8.85 8.45 12.12
N PHE A 213 8.51 7.31 11.51
CA PHE A 213 7.24 7.08 10.82
C PHE A 213 6.56 5.78 11.28
N GLU A 214 7.11 5.11 12.28
CA GLU A 214 6.66 3.83 12.84
C GLU A 214 5.26 3.98 13.46
N ASP A 215 5.01 5.11 14.11
CA ASP A 215 3.69 5.41 14.71
C ASP A 215 2.59 5.51 13.64
N VAL A 216 2.93 5.89 12.40
CA VAL A 216 1.98 5.90 11.27
C VAL A 216 1.71 4.50 10.73
N TRP A 217 2.67 3.57 10.85
CA TRP A 217 2.49 2.20 10.37
C TRP A 217 1.45 1.44 11.18
N VAL A 218 1.40 1.63 12.50
CA VAL A 218 0.46 0.92 13.38
C VAL A 218 -1.00 1.05 12.92
N PRO A 219 -1.56 2.27 12.72
CA PRO A 219 -2.94 2.41 12.24
C PRO A 219 -3.11 2.01 10.76
N ILE A 220 -2.08 2.16 9.91
CA ILE A 220 -2.08 1.60 8.54
C ILE A 220 -2.25 0.08 8.59
N ARG A 221 -1.45 -0.60 9.40
CA ARG A 221 -1.50 -2.05 9.58
C ARG A 221 -2.86 -2.49 10.08
N GLN A 222 -3.43 -1.76 11.05
CA GLN A 222 -4.77 -2.05 11.58
C GLN A 222 -5.85 -1.96 10.48
N LEU A 223 -5.87 -0.88 9.70
CA LEU A 223 -6.78 -0.70 8.57
C LEU A 223 -6.72 -1.88 7.58
N LEU A 224 -5.49 -2.30 7.24
CA LEU A 224 -5.26 -3.37 6.28
C LEU A 224 -5.59 -4.77 6.85
N MET A 225 -5.28 -5.02 8.12
CA MET A 225 -5.64 -6.27 8.82
C MET A 225 -7.16 -6.42 8.97
N ASN A 226 -7.86 -5.32 9.24
CA ASN A 226 -9.31 -5.23 9.25
C ASN A 226 -9.88 -5.53 7.85
N ALA A 227 -9.28 -4.97 6.80
CA ALA A 227 -9.68 -5.26 5.42
C ALA A 227 -9.49 -6.74 5.04
N LEU A 228 -8.42 -7.40 5.49
CA LEU A 228 -8.17 -8.82 5.22
C LEU A 228 -9.19 -9.74 5.88
N SER A 229 -9.53 -9.48 7.14
CA SER A 229 -10.40 -10.34 7.95
C SER A 229 -11.90 -10.08 7.77
N LYS A 230 -12.28 -8.97 7.14
CA LYS A 230 -13.69 -8.60 6.95
C LYS A 230 -14.48 -9.68 6.20
N ALA A 231 -15.46 -10.26 6.88
CA ALA A 231 -16.40 -11.19 6.28
C ALA A 231 -17.36 -10.48 5.32
N LYS A 232 -17.89 -11.21 4.33
CA LYS A 232 -18.85 -10.68 3.33
C LYS A 232 -18.32 -9.42 2.62
N SER A 233 -17.02 -9.42 2.32
CA SER A 233 -16.33 -8.36 1.62
C SER A 233 -16.81 -8.26 0.17
N THR A 234 -17.16 -7.03 -0.21
CA THR A 234 -17.48 -6.60 -1.57
C THR A 234 -16.65 -5.37 -1.91
N PRO A 235 -16.50 -5.01 -3.19
CA PRO A 235 -15.85 -3.76 -3.56
C PRO A 235 -16.48 -2.52 -2.95
N ARG A 236 -17.77 -2.58 -2.55
CA ARG A 236 -18.47 -1.44 -1.97
C ARG A 236 -18.20 -1.21 -0.48
N ASN A 237 -17.66 -2.21 0.23
CA ASN A 237 -17.51 -2.15 1.70
C ASN A 237 -16.11 -2.54 2.21
N ASN A 238 -15.20 -2.90 1.32
CA ASN A 238 -13.86 -3.34 1.67
C ASN A 238 -12.83 -2.62 0.77
N PRO A 239 -11.91 -1.84 1.35
CA PRO A 239 -10.97 -1.03 0.58
C PRO A 239 -10.02 -1.88 -0.29
N LEU A 240 -9.63 -3.06 0.19
CA LEU A 240 -8.75 -3.95 -0.57
C LEU A 240 -9.48 -4.58 -1.77
N VAL A 241 -10.72 -5.04 -1.57
CA VAL A 241 -11.53 -5.60 -2.68
C VAL A 241 -11.92 -4.52 -3.68
N TRP A 242 -12.19 -3.30 -3.20
CA TRP A 242 -12.39 -2.14 -4.06
C TRP A 242 -11.18 -1.86 -4.94
N TRP A 243 -9.99 -1.85 -4.35
CA TRP A 243 -8.74 -1.62 -5.08
C TRP A 243 -8.46 -2.68 -6.14
N ILE A 244 -8.67 -3.95 -5.79
CA ILE A 244 -8.55 -5.06 -6.76
C ILE A 244 -9.53 -4.86 -7.92
N ALA A 245 -10.77 -4.43 -7.66
CA ALA A 245 -11.74 -4.16 -8.72
C ALA A 245 -11.34 -2.96 -9.59
N VAL A 246 -10.81 -1.90 -9.00
CA VAL A 246 -10.23 -0.75 -9.72
C VAL A 246 -9.11 -1.22 -10.63
N LEU A 247 -8.11 -1.94 -10.11
CA LEU A 247 -6.99 -2.48 -10.88
C LEU A 247 -7.45 -3.40 -12.02
N THR A 248 -8.44 -4.25 -11.76
CA THR A 248 -9.02 -5.16 -12.76
C THR A 248 -9.74 -4.39 -13.87
N ARG A 249 -10.60 -3.41 -13.50
CA ARG A 249 -11.31 -2.55 -14.46
C ARG A 249 -10.34 -1.73 -15.32
N SER A 250 -9.27 -1.26 -14.69
CA SER A 250 -8.18 -0.54 -15.33
C SER A 250 -7.51 -1.41 -16.41
N ALA A 251 -7.12 -2.63 -16.05
CA ALA A 251 -6.38 -3.53 -16.94
C ALA A 251 -7.19 -4.02 -18.16
N ILE A 252 -8.52 -4.12 -18.02
CA ILE A 252 -9.41 -4.46 -19.15
C ILE A 252 -9.78 -3.26 -20.03
N SER A 253 -9.57 -2.04 -19.55
CA SER A 253 -9.82 -0.83 -20.33
C SER A 253 -8.74 -0.77 -21.41
N GLY A 254 -9.11 -0.99 -22.67
CA GLY A 254 -8.18 -1.15 -23.79
C GLY A 254 -7.30 0.08 -24.04
N ASP A 255 -6.32 -0.06 -24.94
CA ASP A 255 -5.27 0.96 -25.20
C ASP A 255 -5.79 2.34 -25.64
N ASN A 256 -7.06 2.42 -26.09
CA ASN A 256 -7.71 3.66 -26.47
C ASN A 256 -8.22 4.46 -25.25
N ASP A 257 -8.47 3.82 -24.11
CA ASP A 257 -8.74 4.54 -22.87
C ASP A 257 -7.38 4.87 -22.25
N ARG A 258 -7.16 6.14 -21.90
CA ARG A 258 -5.91 6.54 -21.25
C ARG A 258 -5.92 5.96 -19.85
N ASP A 259 -5.41 4.75 -19.71
CA ASP A 259 -5.52 3.94 -18.51
C ASP A 259 -4.59 4.44 -17.39
N PHE A 260 -4.84 5.61 -16.79
CA PHE A 260 -3.91 6.26 -15.84
C PHE A 260 -3.64 5.53 -14.52
N ILE A 261 -4.33 4.43 -14.23
CA ILE A 261 -4.18 3.68 -12.96
C ILE A 261 -3.32 2.42 -13.18
N SER A 262 -3.57 1.62 -14.22
CA SER A 262 -2.75 0.43 -14.50
C SER A 262 -1.62 0.65 -15.51
N ARG A 263 -1.85 1.32 -16.64
CA ARG A 263 -0.89 1.33 -17.77
C ARG A 263 -0.54 2.72 -18.31
N GLY A 264 -1.14 3.76 -17.76
CA GLY A 264 -1.08 5.12 -18.23
C GLY A 264 0.05 5.91 -17.60
N ARG A 265 0.73 6.66 -18.45
CA ARG A 265 1.84 7.52 -18.06
C ARG A 265 1.28 8.77 -17.40
N PHE A 266 1.51 8.91 -16.10
CA PHE A 266 1.33 10.16 -15.37
C PHE A 266 2.63 10.46 -14.65
N HIS A 267 3.13 11.70 -14.76
CA HIS A 267 4.39 12.09 -14.13
C HIS A 267 4.33 11.82 -12.60
N LYS A 268 5.22 10.95 -12.11
CA LYS A 268 5.30 10.54 -10.68
C LYS A 268 4.06 9.82 -10.13
N ASN A 269 3.41 9.02 -10.98
CA ASN A 269 2.50 7.96 -10.53
C ASN A 269 3.20 7.10 -9.46
N PRO A 270 2.65 6.95 -8.24
CA PRO A 270 3.21 6.03 -7.26
C PRO A 270 3.11 4.58 -7.73
N MET A 271 2.13 4.24 -8.58
CA MET A 271 2.01 2.89 -9.13
C MET A 271 3.11 2.60 -10.16
N PRO A 272 3.67 1.38 -10.15
CA PRO A 272 4.73 1.02 -11.05
C PRO A 272 4.13 0.67 -12.41
N MET A 273 4.64 1.32 -13.45
CA MET A 273 4.09 1.24 -14.81
C MET A 273 4.55 0.01 -15.59
N ASP A 274 5.43 -0.80 -15.01
CA ASP A 274 6.04 -2.01 -15.55
C ASP A 274 5.53 -3.29 -14.90
N VAL A 275 4.58 -3.20 -13.97
CA VAL A 275 4.00 -4.36 -13.28
C VAL A 275 2.60 -4.61 -13.83
N ASP A 276 2.39 -5.80 -14.38
CA ASP A 276 1.11 -6.20 -14.95
C ASP A 276 0.05 -6.52 -13.87
N LEU A 277 -1.18 -6.83 -14.28
CA LEU A 277 -2.25 -7.16 -13.32
C LEU A 277 -1.92 -8.42 -12.50
N GLY A 278 -1.35 -9.45 -13.12
CA GLY A 278 -1.00 -10.70 -12.43
C GLY A 278 0.03 -10.47 -11.34
N GLU A 279 1.14 -9.80 -11.68
CA GLU A 279 2.18 -9.42 -10.73
C GLU A 279 1.65 -8.50 -9.62
N ARG A 280 0.68 -7.62 -9.92
CA ARG A 280 0.01 -6.80 -8.89
C ARG A 280 -0.79 -7.65 -7.91
N LEU A 281 -1.51 -8.66 -8.38
CA LEU A 281 -2.26 -9.57 -7.51
C LEU A 281 -1.31 -10.43 -6.66
N GLU A 282 -0.21 -10.90 -7.24
CA GLU A 282 0.85 -11.60 -6.50
C GLU A 282 1.45 -10.73 -5.40
N ALA A 283 1.74 -9.47 -5.70
CA ALA A 283 2.23 -8.51 -4.72
C ALA A 283 1.23 -8.31 -3.57
N ILE A 284 -0.07 -8.20 -3.87
CA ILE A 284 -1.10 -8.12 -2.83
C ILE A 284 -1.09 -9.39 -1.97
N VAL A 285 -1.02 -10.58 -2.56
CA VAL A 285 -0.97 -11.83 -1.77
C VAL A 285 0.27 -11.91 -0.90
N HIS A 286 1.44 -11.58 -1.47
CA HIS A 286 2.71 -11.64 -0.77
C HIS A 286 2.71 -10.71 0.44
N TYR A 287 2.39 -9.43 0.25
CA TYR A 287 2.40 -8.46 1.33
C TYR A 287 1.25 -8.65 2.32
N SER A 288 0.15 -9.30 1.93
CA SER A 288 -0.87 -9.75 2.90
C SER A 288 -0.28 -10.77 3.88
N LYS A 289 0.61 -11.66 3.43
CA LYS A 289 1.31 -12.61 4.32
C LYS A 289 2.28 -11.89 5.24
N VAL A 290 3.09 -10.97 4.70
CA VAL A 290 4.02 -10.15 5.49
C VAL A 290 3.28 -9.37 6.56
N LEU A 291 2.20 -8.69 6.19
CA LEU A 291 1.36 -7.92 7.11
C LEU A 291 0.78 -8.77 8.25
N VAL A 292 0.30 -9.97 7.95
CA VAL A 292 -0.26 -10.87 8.95
C VAL A 292 0.82 -11.42 9.87
N LEU A 293 2.02 -11.71 9.35
CA LEU A 293 3.16 -12.11 10.18
C LEU A 293 3.59 -10.98 11.12
N ASP A 294 3.71 -9.77 10.61
CA ASP A 294 4.04 -8.56 11.38
C ASP A 294 3.02 -8.26 12.47
N GLY A 295 1.73 -8.26 12.11
CA GLY A 295 0.64 -8.07 13.06
C GLY A 295 0.52 -9.21 14.07
N ALA A 296 0.77 -10.45 13.67
CA ALA A 296 0.77 -11.58 14.59
C ALA A 296 1.89 -11.48 15.62
N PHE A 297 3.11 -11.16 15.19
CA PHE A 297 4.23 -10.99 16.11
C PHE A 297 3.99 -9.83 17.07
N SER A 298 3.56 -8.66 16.56
CA SER A 298 3.28 -7.47 17.37
C SER A 298 2.22 -7.75 18.45
N THR A 299 1.08 -8.34 18.05
CA THR A 299 -0.01 -8.65 19.00
C THR A 299 0.33 -9.78 19.97
N TRP A 300 1.20 -10.72 19.58
CA TRP A 300 1.72 -11.73 20.50
C TRP A 300 2.64 -11.09 21.54
N SER A 301 3.55 -10.21 21.11
CA SER A 301 4.47 -9.53 22.03
C SER A 301 3.76 -8.63 23.04
N GLU A 302 2.71 -7.91 22.62
CA GLU A 302 1.91 -7.07 23.51
C GLU A 302 1.10 -7.88 24.53
N LYS A 303 0.55 -9.03 24.10
CA LYS A 303 -0.25 -9.91 24.96
C LYS A 303 0.58 -10.81 25.86
N SER A 304 1.86 -11.01 25.53
CA SER A 304 2.74 -11.83 26.35
C SER A 304 3.01 -11.12 27.67
N GLU A 305 2.31 -11.53 28.73
CA GLU A 305 2.56 -11.06 30.10
C GLU A 305 4.00 -11.34 30.58
N ARG A 306 4.71 -12.24 29.88
CA ARG A 306 6.10 -12.63 30.16
C ARG A 306 7.03 -11.94 29.18
N SER A 307 7.68 -10.86 29.61
CA SER A 307 8.72 -10.19 28.82
C SER A 307 9.88 -11.12 28.47
N GLU A 308 10.16 -12.11 29.33
CA GLU A 308 11.17 -13.14 29.12
C GLU A 308 10.92 -13.98 27.85
N TRP A 309 9.66 -14.25 27.50
CA TRP A 309 9.32 -15.02 26.29
C TRP A 309 9.59 -14.21 25.02
N VAL A 310 9.29 -12.91 25.05
CA VAL A 310 9.57 -12.01 23.93
C VAL A 310 11.08 -11.90 23.73
N MET A 311 11.85 -11.71 24.81
CA MET A 311 13.32 -11.68 24.74
C MET A 311 13.91 -13.00 24.22
N GLU A 312 13.40 -14.15 24.65
CA GLU A 312 13.86 -15.47 24.17
C GLU A 312 13.69 -15.61 22.65
N VAL A 313 12.50 -15.29 22.15
CA VAL A 313 12.17 -15.41 20.72
C VAL A 313 12.98 -14.39 19.90
N GLN A 314 13.05 -13.13 20.33
CA GLN A 314 13.81 -12.08 19.64
C GLN A 314 15.31 -12.39 19.61
N SER A 315 15.91 -12.76 20.74
CA SER A 315 17.34 -13.12 20.82
C SER A 315 17.69 -14.24 19.84
N ARG A 316 16.78 -15.20 19.66
CA ARG A 316 16.95 -16.32 18.72
C ARG A 316 16.76 -15.91 17.26
N LEU A 317 15.74 -15.12 16.95
CA LEU A 317 15.55 -14.56 15.60
C LEU A 317 16.79 -13.76 15.17
N ASN A 318 17.38 -13.00 16.09
CA ASN A 318 18.58 -12.19 15.86
C ASN A 318 19.87 -13.02 15.65
N MET A 319 19.89 -14.31 16.03
CA MET A 319 21.04 -15.19 15.78
C MET A 319 21.02 -15.85 14.39
N VAL A 320 19.90 -15.78 13.67
CA VAL A 320 19.82 -16.31 12.31
C VAL A 320 20.49 -15.31 11.37
N SER A 321 21.65 -15.69 10.80
CA SER A 321 22.29 -14.84 9.79
C SER A 321 21.36 -14.69 8.59
N ILE A 322 21.21 -13.44 8.18
CA ILE A 322 20.39 -13.00 7.05
C ILE A 322 21.27 -12.47 5.92
N GLU A 323 22.60 -12.57 6.05
CA GLU A 323 23.57 -12.08 5.07
C GLU A 323 23.41 -12.76 3.72
N TRP A 324 23.03 -14.05 3.72
CA TRP A 324 22.72 -14.82 2.51
C TRP A 324 21.59 -14.21 1.69
N ILE A 325 20.70 -13.47 2.35
CA ILE A 325 19.62 -12.80 1.69
C ILE A 325 20.21 -11.69 0.80
N ASN A 326 21.29 -11.02 1.22
CA ASN A 326 21.93 -9.93 0.49
C ASN A 326 22.96 -10.35 -0.58
N ASP A 327 23.25 -11.65 -0.73
CA ASP A 327 24.20 -12.17 -1.72
C ASP A 327 23.52 -12.47 -3.08
N GLU A 328 23.97 -11.83 -4.16
CA GLU A 328 23.40 -11.92 -5.53
C GLU A 328 23.41 -13.31 -6.18
N GLY A 329 23.99 -14.31 -5.53
CA GLY A 329 23.87 -15.74 -5.86
C GLY A 329 23.67 -16.63 -4.64
N GLY A 330 23.35 -16.03 -3.50
CA GLY A 330 23.26 -16.67 -2.20
C GLY A 330 22.18 -17.74 -2.18
N SER A 331 22.59 -18.99 -2.05
CA SER A 331 21.64 -20.06 -1.72
C SER A 331 21.23 -19.89 -0.27
N ARG A 332 19.93 -20.02 0.03
CA ARG A 332 19.46 -20.12 1.41
C ARG A 332 20.36 -21.14 2.15
N PRO A 333 21.02 -20.76 3.25
CA PRO A 333 21.89 -21.65 4.00
C PRO A 333 21.14 -22.94 4.30
N ALA A 334 21.83 -24.07 4.22
CA ALA A 334 21.26 -25.38 4.53
C ALA A 334 21.02 -25.52 6.04
N GLY A 335 20.11 -24.69 6.58
CA GLY A 335 19.90 -24.49 8.02
C GLY A 335 21.14 -23.91 8.72
N PRO A 336 20.98 -23.08 9.75
CA PRO A 336 22.00 -22.92 10.77
C PRO A 336 22.59 -24.27 11.19
N ALA A 337 23.91 -24.31 11.41
CA ALA A 337 24.52 -25.41 12.15
C ALA A 337 23.91 -25.42 13.57
N GLY A 338 22.84 -26.19 13.78
CA GLY A 338 22.05 -26.18 15.02
C GLY A 338 20.53 -26.18 14.84
N ASP A 339 20.00 -26.05 13.62
CA ASP A 339 18.56 -25.93 13.33
C ASP A 339 17.72 -27.21 13.52
N GLY A 340 18.36 -28.31 13.96
CA GLY A 340 17.70 -29.57 14.32
C GLY A 340 17.48 -29.76 15.82
N GLY A 341 17.70 -28.74 16.65
CA GLY A 341 17.61 -28.86 18.11
C GLY A 341 16.19 -28.65 18.70
N PRO A 342 15.97 -28.99 19.98
CA PRO A 342 14.71 -28.82 20.75
C PRO A 342 14.27 -27.35 20.95
N VAL A 343 14.76 -26.40 20.17
CA VAL A 343 14.56 -24.95 20.35
C VAL A 343 13.16 -24.51 19.91
N TYR A 344 12.61 -25.10 18.85
CA TYR A 344 11.18 -24.92 18.49
C TYR A 344 10.22 -25.65 19.44
N SER A 345 10.74 -26.35 20.45
CA SER A 345 9.95 -27.07 21.45
C SER A 345 9.80 -26.31 22.77
N THR A 346 10.40 -25.11 22.91
CA THR A 346 10.15 -24.28 24.09
C THR A 346 8.72 -23.75 24.09
N ALA A 347 8.17 -23.49 25.28
CA ALA A 347 6.82 -22.98 25.41
C ALA A 347 6.63 -21.61 24.73
N ALA A 348 7.67 -20.75 24.74
CA ALA A 348 7.65 -19.45 24.07
C ALA A 348 7.54 -19.61 22.54
N TRP A 349 8.35 -20.48 21.94
CA TRP A 349 8.32 -20.78 20.51
C TRP A 349 7.01 -21.44 20.07
N GLN A 350 6.50 -22.40 20.84
CA GLN A 350 5.20 -23.01 20.57
C GLN A 350 4.06 -21.99 20.66
N SER A 351 4.14 -21.05 21.62
CA SER A 351 3.15 -19.98 21.79
C SER A 351 3.13 -19.02 20.59
N VAL A 352 4.29 -18.50 20.17
CA VAL A 352 4.34 -17.56 19.04
C VAL A 352 3.93 -18.23 17.73
N VAL A 353 4.35 -19.48 17.49
CA VAL A 353 3.95 -20.24 16.29
C VAL A 353 2.46 -20.53 16.28
N ALA A 354 1.88 -20.93 17.43
CA ALA A 354 0.43 -21.13 17.54
C ALA A 354 -0.35 -19.85 17.27
N HIS A 355 0.11 -18.71 17.82
CA HIS A 355 -0.51 -17.40 17.58
C HIS A 355 -0.40 -16.98 16.10
N ILE A 356 0.77 -17.16 15.47
CA ILE A 356 0.95 -16.91 14.03
C ILE A 356 0.02 -17.78 13.20
N ALA A 357 -0.14 -19.06 13.54
CA ALA A 357 -1.05 -19.97 12.85
C ALA A 357 -2.51 -19.50 12.98
N GLU A 358 -2.93 -19.09 14.18
CA GLU A 358 -4.27 -18.54 14.43
C GLU A 358 -4.51 -17.27 13.60
N GLN A 359 -3.59 -16.31 13.63
CA GLN A 359 -3.71 -15.07 12.85
C GLN A 359 -3.71 -15.35 11.34
N THR A 360 -2.88 -16.28 10.88
CA THR A 360 -2.84 -16.71 9.48
C THR A 360 -4.18 -17.31 9.06
N GLU A 361 -4.78 -18.18 9.86
CA GLU A 361 -6.10 -18.73 9.56
C GLU A 361 -7.18 -17.64 9.57
N ARG A 362 -7.14 -16.76 10.57
CA ARG A 362 -8.11 -15.66 10.74
C ARG A 362 -8.11 -14.69 9.55
N HIS A 363 -6.94 -14.29 9.08
CA HIS A 363 -6.78 -13.24 8.06
C HIS A 363 -6.58 -13.79 6.64
N LEU A 364 -5.94 -14.95 6.48
CA LEU A 364 -5.56 -15.53 5.17
C LEU A 364 -6.21 -16.88 4.87
N GLY A 365 -6.91 -17.49 5.84
CA GLY A 365 -7.55 -18.81 5.72
C GLY A 365 -8.62 -18.92 4.63
N GLY A 366 -8.89 -17.86 3.86
CA GLY A 366 -9.66 -17.94 2.62
C GLY A 366 -11.12 -18.31 2.84
N LYS A 367 -11.69 -17.96 4.00
CA LYS A 367 -13.13 -18.09 4.26
C LYS A 367 -13.92 -17.44 3.12
N GLN A 368 -15.01 -18.07 2.70
CA GLN A 368 -15.80 -17.56 1.59
C GLN A 368 -16.17 -16.09 1.81
N LYS A 369 -16.05 -15.31 0.74
CA LYS A 369 -16.38 -13.87 0.71
C LYS A 369 -15.46 -12.99 1.58
N THR A 370 -14.25 -13.41 1.96
CA THR A 370 -13.19 -12.49 2.44
C THR A 370 -12.42 -11.88 1.28
N ALA A 371 -11.60 -10.85 1.53
CA ALA A 371 -10.79 -10.21 0.49
C ALA A 371 -9.84 -11.20 -0.21
N ILE A 372 -9.16 -12.04 0.57
CA ILE A 372 -8.26 -13.08 0.03
C ILE A 372 -9.02 -14.10 -0.82
N TYR A 373 -10.24 -14.49 -0.41
CA TYR A 373 -11.07 -15.38 -1.22
C TYR A 373 -11.43 -14.75 -2.57
N ARG A 374 -11.83 -13.46 -2.58
CA ARG A 374 -12.15 -12.73 -3.82
C ARG A 374 -10.93 -12.60 -4.74
N LEU A 375 -9.76 -12.35 -4.18
CA LEU A 375 -8.51 -12.29 -4.94
C LEU A 375 -8.17 -13.65 -5.56
N ARG A 376 -8.28 -14.75 -4.80
CA ARG A 376 -8.05 -16.10 -5.35
C ARG A 376 -9.01 -16.43 -6.49
N MET A 377 -10.27 -16.02 -6.40
CA MET A 377 -11.22 -16.18 -7.50
C MET A 377 -10.75 -15.43 -8.76
N LEU A 378 -10.28 -14.20 -8.63
CA LEU A 378 -9.76 -13.42 -9.77
C LEU A 378 -8.52 -14.07 -10.36
N ALA A 379 -7.55 -14.45 -9.52
CA ALA A 379 -6.34 -15.12 -9.97
C ALA A 379 -6.65 -16.41 -10.74
N ASN A 380 -7.61 -17.21 -10.25
CA ASN A 380 -8.07 -18.41 -10.95
C ASN A 380 -8.77 -18.08 -12.29
N ALA A 381 -9.60 -17.03 -12.32
CA ALA A 381 -10.26 -16.59 -13.55
C ALA A 381 -9.27 -16.06 -14.61
N MET A 382 -8.08 -15.61 -14.20
CA MET A 382 -7.02 -15.18 -15.11
C MET A 382 -6.12 -16.33 -15.61
N MET A 383 -6.20 -17.52 -15.00
CA MET A 383 -5.44 -18.72 -15.42
C MET A 383 -6.23 -19.65 -16.34
N GLN A 384 -7.56 -19.46 -16.41
CA GLN A 384 -8.45 -20.14 -17.36
C GLN A 384 -8.42 -19.43 -18.70
#